data_AF-B5JM07-F1
#
_entry.id   AF-B5JM07-F1
#
_cell.length_a   1.000
_cell.length_b   1.000
_cell.length_c   1.000
_cell.angle_alpha   90.00
_cell.angle_beta   90.00
_cell.angle_gamma   90.00
#
_symmetry.space_group_name_H-M   'P 1'
#
loop_
_entity.id
_entity.type
_entity.pdbx_description
1 polymer ?
#
loop_
_entity_poly.entity_id
_entity_poly.type
_entity_poly.pdbx_seq_one_letter_code
_entity_poly.pdbx_strand_id
1 'polypeptide(L)'
;MVSKIWTALRLQKEIGGEIMFFYHDCDHDPRETQTRLRHSKTGEVQSLNFTFENKIQKKYSPLFAKRVDRNWQANTARQLPNFVNEALVELFAGIKAENVADFCLEMYRGMGLLEGIRVERSGAADFRCKAIDVDDYFVDTRHGGELVRARKHEDGFALHQGGSSFLKVEADCLDKSRITPTRDTRLCWMQSVLHCTHYIAGAGEIKYLNTAEAPEIEFVERDVIERSDEAYVGE
;
A
#
# COMPACT_ATOMS: atom_id res chain seq x y z
N MET A 1 0.86 10.64 0.45
CA MET A 1 1.70 9.92 1.44
C MET A 1 2.61 10.89 2.19
N VAL A 2 3.51 11.62 1.52
CA VAL A 2 4.53 12.48 2.17
C VAL A 2 3.97 13.45 3.21
N SER A 3 2.83 14.09 2.94
CA SER A 3 2.17 14.98 3.90
C SER A 3 1.74 14.27 5.18
N LYS A 4 1.31 13.00 5.13
CA LYS A 4 1.03 12.23 6.35
C LYS A 4 2.28 12.03 7.19
N ILE A 5 3.41 11.78 6.54
CA ILE A 5 4.71 11.59 7.21
C ILE A 5 5.14 12.91 7.88
N TRP A 6 5.06 14.03 7.17
CA TRP A 6 5.37 15.34 7.75
C TRP A 6 4.46 15.70 8.92
N THR A 7 3.16 15.43 8.82
CA THR A 7 2.23 15.63 9.94
C THR A 7 2.58 14.74 11.12
N ALA A 8 2.92 13.47 10.88
CA ALA A 8 3.34 12.57 11.96
C ALA A 8 4.63 13.05 12.63
N LEU A 9 5.61 13.51 11.86
CA LEU A 9 6.87 14.07 12.38
C LEU A 9 6.66 15.36 13.17
N ARG A 10 5.77 16.24 12.70
CA ARG A 10 5.37 17.44 13.43
C ARG A 10 4.70 17.07 14.75
N LEU A 11 3.70 16.18 14.70
CA LEU A 11 2.98 15.73 15.88
C LEU A 11 3.91 15.04 16.89
N GLN A 12 4.82 14.18 16.44
CA GLN A 12 5.82 13.55 17.32
C GLN A 12 6.69 14.57 18.05
N LYS A 13 7.05 15.69 17.41
CA LYS A 13 7.80 16.77 18.09
C LYS A 13 6.94 17.49 19.14
N GLU A 14 5.63 17.56 18.94
CA GLU A 14 4.69 18.21 19.85
C GLU A 14 4.37 17.33 21.07
N ILE A 15 4.16 16.02 20.87
CA ILE A 15 3.64 15.11 21.92
C ILE A 15 4.54 13.92 22.25
N GLY A 16 5.65 13.73 21.53
CA GLY A 16 6.53 12.56 21.66
C GLY A 16 5.97 11.30 20.99
N GLY A 17 6.49 10.14 21.41
CA GLY A 17 6.03 8.82 20.94
C GLY A 17 6.79 8.24 19.74
N GLU A 18 6.35 7.06 19.31
CA GLU A 18 6.87 6.35 18.13
C GLU A 18 5.97 6.64 16.92
N ILE A 19 6.56 6.91 15.75
CA ILE A 19 5.82 6.98 14.49
C ILE A 19 5.81 5.61 13.85
N MET A 20 4.62 5.17 13.47
CA MET A 20 4.43 3.93 12.73
C MET A 20 3.82 4.18 11.36
N PHE A 21 4.41 3.58 10.35
CA PHE A 21 3.87 3.49 9.00
C PHE A 21 3.27 2.10 8.79
N PHE A 22 1.93 2.03 8.88
CA PHE A 22 1.20 0.82 8.53
C PHE A 22 1.15 0.67 7.00
N TYR A 23 2.01 -0.21 6.49
CA TYR A 23 2.21 -0.45 5.08
C TYR A 23 1.23 -1.51 4.55
N HIS A 24 0.22 -1.06 3.82
CA HIS A 24 -0.89 -1.89 3.34
C HIS A 24 -0.56 -2.66 2.04
N ASP A 25 0.48 -3.47 2.09
CA ASP A 25 0.97 -4.31 1.00
C ASP A 25 0.11 -5.54 0.65
N CYS A 26 -0.91 -5.86 1.44
CA CYS A 26 -1.89 -6.89 1.11
C CYS A 26 -3.00 -6.39 0.18
N ASP A 27 -3.07 -5.09 -0.11
CA ASP A 27 -3.95 -4.62 -1.17
C ASP A 27 -3.57 -5.27 -2.50
N HIS A 28 -4.55 -5.46 -3.38
CA HIS A 28 -4.33 -6.03 -4.71
C HIS A 28 -4.70 -5.05 -5.83
N ASP A 29 -5.21 -3.86 -5.52
CA ASP A 29 -5.58 -2.87 -6.53
C ASP A 29 -4.34 -2.28 -7.20
N PRO A 30 -4.12 -2.53 -8.51
CA PRO A 30 -2.97 -2.00 -9.23
C PRO A 30 -3.04 -0.48 -9.45
N ARG A 31 -4.17 0.18 -9.16
CA ARG A 31 -4.30 1.64 -9.28
C ARG A 31 -3.58 2.37 -8.15
N GLU A 32 -3.47 1.75 -6.98
CA GLU A 32 -2.80 2.33 -5.81
C GLU A 32 -1.29 2.52 -6.03
N THR A 33 -0.70 1.83 -7.01
CA THR A 33 0.72 1.97 -7.38
C THR A 33 0.93 2.96 -8.52
N GLN A 34 -0.12 3.60 -9.03
CA GLN A 34 -0.01 4.62 -10.06
C GLN A 34 0.67 5.87 -9.49
N THR A 35 1.74 6.29 -10.14
CA THR A 35 2.57 7.42 -9.73
C THR A 35 2.44 8.53 -10.77
N ARG A 36 1.96 9.71 -10.37
CA ARG A 36 1.85 10.87 -11.26
C ARG A 36 3.08 11.76 -11.11
N LEU A 37 3.79 11.99 -12.21
CA LEU A 37 5.01 12.78 -12.26
C LEU A 37 4.83 13.93 -13.25
N ARG A 38 5.45 15.06 -12.92
CA ARG A 38 5.43 16.25 -13.77
C ARG A 38 6.70 16.36 -14.58
N HIS A 39 6.55 16.53 -15.88
CA HIS A 39 7.69 16.73 -16.77
C HIS A 39 8.35 18.08 -16.45
N SER A 40 9.66 18.07 -16.22
CA SER A 40 10.44 19.23 -15.76
C SER A 40 10.41 20.41 -16.74
N LYS A 41 10.51 20.12 -18.04
CA LYS A 41 10.48 21.14 -19.11
C LYS A 41 9.09 21.61 -19.54
N THR A 42 8.13 20.69 -19.73
CA THR A 42 6.81 21.03 -20.31
C THR A 42 5.75 21.32 -19.25
N GLY A 43 5.98 20.89 -18.01
CA GLY A 43 4.98 20.95 -16.94
C GLY A 43 3.83 19.95 -17.09
N GLU A 44 3.82 19.10 -18.12
CA GLU A 44 2.78 18.09 -18.31
C GLU A 44 2.87 16.99 -17.24
N VAL A 45 1.72 16.53 -16.74
CA VAL A 45 1.66 15.44 -15.76
C VAL A 45 1.42 14.12 -16.47
N GLN A 46 2.31 13.15 -16.25
CA GLN A 46 2.21 11.80 -16.77
C GLN A 46 2.01 10.79 -15.64
N SER A 47 1.24 9.74 -15.93
CA SER A 47 1.01 8.65 -14.97
C SER A 47 1.87 7.46 -15.33
N LEU A 48 2.74 7.04 -14.42
CA LEU A 48 3.52 5.82 -14.51
C LEU A 48 2.91 4.74 -13.61
N ASN A 49 3.03 3.49 -14.04
CA ASN A 49 2.65 2.34 -13.20
C ASN A 49 3.50 1.13 -13.60
N PHE A 50 3.54 0.13 -12.74
CA PHE A 50 4.20 -1.14 -13.01
C PHE A 50 3.59 -1.85 -14.23
N THR A 51 4.46 -2.47 -15.02
CA THR A 51 4.03 -3.62 -15.84
C THR A 51 4.03 -4.85 -14.95
N PHE A 52 2.90 -5.56 -14.93
CA PHE A 52 2.74 -6.78 -14.16
C PHE A 52 3.03 -7.99 -15.03
N GLU A 53 3.68 -9.00 -14.45
CA GLU A 53 4.08 -10.25 -15.12
C GLU A 53 2.92 -10.91 -15.88
N ASN A 54 1.71 -10.90 -15.33
CA ASN A 54 0.52 -11.42 -15.99
C ASN A 54 -0.79 -10.81 -15.47
N LYS A 55 -1.89 -11.16 -16.16
CA LYS A 55 -3.23 -10.66 -15.85
C LYS A 55 -3.76 -11.11 -14.48
N ILE A 56 -3.38 -12.30 -14.02
CA ILE A 56 -3.80 -12.83 -12.70
C ILE A 56 -3.17 -11.96 -11.62
N GLN A 57 -1.85 -11.75 -11.68
CA GLN A 57 -1.16 -10.89 -10.74
C GLN A 57 -1.68 -9.48 -10.74
N LYS A 58 -1.84 -8.87 -11.92
CA LYS A 58 -2.38 -7.52 -12.05
C LYS A 58 -3.71 -7.37 -11.31
N LYS A 59 -4.63 -8.34 -11.46
CA LYS A 59 -5.99 -8.23 -10.94
C LYS A 59 -6.15 -8.70 -9.49
N TYR A 60 -5.44 -9.73 -9.07
CA TYR A 60 -5.83 -10.50 -7.88
C TYR A 60 -4.71 -10.73 -6.87
N SER A 61 -3.45 -10.63 -7.28
CA SER A 61 -2.34 -10.83 -6.33
C SER A 61 -2.17 -9.62 -5.43
N PRO A 62 -1.91 -9.81 -4.12
CA PRO A 62 -1.53 -8.71 -3.25
C PRO A 62 -0.20 -8.09 -3.69
N LEU A 63 0.06 -6.82 -3.36
CA LEU A 63 1.26 -6.09 -3.80
C LEU A 63 2.57 -6.80 -3.41
N PHE A 64 2.62 -7.44 -2.24
CA PHE A 64 3.79 -8.21 -1.80
C PHE A 64 4.07 -9.48 -2.64
N ALA A 65 3.11 -9.90 -3.48
CA ALA A 65 3.24 -11.05 -4.38
C ALA A 65 3.24 -10.68 -5.88
N LYS A 66 2.93 -9.41 -6.23
CA LYS A 66 3.04 -8.92 -7.61
C LYS A 66 4.50 -8.73 -7.97
N ARG A 67 5.01 -9.50 -8.93
CA ARG A 67 6.39 -9.44 -9.40
C ARG A 67 6.65 -8.19 -10.24
N VAL A 68 7.86 -7.64 -10.11
CA VAL A 68 8.33 -6.50 -10.90
C VAL A 68 8.93 -6.99 -12.21
N ASP A 69 8.41 -6.50 -13.34
CA ASP A 69 9.02 -6.71 -14.65
C ASP A 69 10.32 -5.88 -14.77
N ARG A 70 11.46 -6.55 -14.98
CA ARG A 70 12.78 -5.90 -15.11
C ARG A 70 12.94 -5.10 -16.39
N ASN A 71 12.28 -5.51 -17.47
CA ASN A 71 12.26 -4.73 -18.71
C ASN A 71 11.48 -3.43 -18.49
N TRP A 72 10.39 -3.49 -17.73
CA TRP A 72 9.68 -2.28 -17.30
C TRP A 72 10.58 -1.34 -16.50
N GLN A 73 11.27 -1.84 -15.47
CA GLN A 73 12.16 -1.00 -14.65
C GLN A 73 13.22 -0.31 -15.53
N ALA A 74 13.90 -1.06 -16.41
CA ALA A 74 14.92 -0.51 -17.29
C ALA A 74 14.37 0.49 -18.33
N ASN A 75 13.16 0.27 -18.84
CA ASN A 75 12.49 1.20 -19.76
C ASN A 75 12.03 2.49 -19.06
N THR A 76 11.51 2.37 -17.84
CA THR A 76 11.05 3.51 -17.03
C THR A 76 12.24 4.36 -16.60
N ALA A 77 13.33 3.75 -16.12
CA ALA A 77 14.54 4.46 -15.71
C ALA A 77 15.10 5.37 -16.80
N ARG A 78 15.04 4.94 -18.08
CA ARG A 78 15.46 5.75 -19.24
C ARG A 78 14.60 7.00 -19.48
N GLN A 79 13.37 7.01 -19.00
CA GLN A 79 12.42 8.11 -19.18
C GLN A 79 12.40 9.06 -17.97
N LEU A 80 12.80 8.58 -16.80
CA LEU A 80 12.78 9.34 -15.54
C LEU A 80 13.57 10.67 -15.54
N PRO A 81 14.68 10.86 -16.29
CA PRO A 81 15.37 12.16 -16.34
C PRO A 81 14.49 13.34 -16.82
N ASN A 82 13.35 13.06 -17.46
CA ASN A 82 12.38 14.09 -17.83
C ASN A 82 11.52 14.57 -16.66
N PHE A 83 11.54 13.88 -15.52
CA PHE A 83 10.62 14.08 -14.39
C PHE A 83 11.33 14.32 -13.06
N VAL A 84 12.46 13.69 -12.83
CA VAL A 84 13.18 13.70 -11.55
C VAL A 84 14.67 13.96 -11.75
N ASN A 85 15.36 14.32 -10.68
CA ASN A 85 16.81 14.51 -10.67
C ASN A 85 17.57 13.18 -10.84
N GLU A 86 18.87 13.28 -11.15
CA GLU A 86 19.74 12.12 -11.40
C GLU A 86 19.79 11.15 -10.21
N ALA A 87 19.86 11.66 -8.98
CA ALA A 87 19.91 10.83 -7.77
C ALA A 87 18.68 9.90 -7.64
N LEU A 88 17.49 10.40 -7.97
CA LEU A 88 16.27 9.58 -7.97
C LEU A 88 16.22 8.58 -9.12
N VAL A 89 16.81 8.90 -10.28
CA VAL A 89 16.96 7.96 -11.39
C VAL A 89 17.87 6.80 -10.98
N GLU A 90 19.01 7.11 -10.38
CA GLU A 90 19.97 6.11 -9.89
C GLU A 90 19.37 5.23 -8.80
N LEU A 91 18.69 5.83 -7.82
CA LEU A 91 17.97 5.10 -6.78
C LEU A 91 16.97 4.11 -7.39
N PHE A 92 16.09 4.59 -8.28
CA PHE A 92 15.08 3.76 -8.93
C PHE A 92 15.69 2.61 -9.75
N ALA A 93 16.75 2.89 -10.52
CA ALA A 93 17.45 1.89 -11.32
C ALA A 93 18.21 0.86 -10.46
N GLY A 94 18.65 1.27 -9.27
CA GLY A 94 19.40 0.46 -8.33
C GLY A 94 18.57 -0.62 -7.62
N ILE A 95 17.27 -0.38 -7.40
CA ILE A 95 16.38 -1.27 -6.63
C ILE A 95 16.35 -2.68 -7.20
N LYS A 96 16.51 -3.67 -6.30
CA LYS A 96 16.55 -5.10 -6.63
C LYS A 96 15.36 -5.90 -6.11
N ALA A 97 14.44 -5.26 -5.39
CA ALA A 97 13.19 -5.87 -4.96
C ALA A 97 12.49 -6.65 -6.09
N GLU A 98 12.03 -7.85 -5.78
CA GLU A 98 11.38 -8.76 -6.74
C GLU A 98 9.87 -8.51 -6.87
N ASN A 99 9.26 -7.92 -5.84
CA ASN A 99 7.84 -7.61 -5.81
C ASN A 99 7.59 -6.10 -5.65
N VAL A 100 6.39 -5.69 -6.03
CA VAL A 100 5.97 -4.28 -6.08
C VAL A 100 5.99 -3.63 -4.70
N ALA A 101 5.58 -4.34 -3.64
CA ALA A 101 5.56 -3.78 -2.30
C ALA A 101 6.98 -3.46 -1.80
N ASP A 102 7.89 -4.42 -1.94
CA ASP A 102 9.28 -4.23 -1.53
C ASP A 102 9.98 -3.15 -2.39
N PHE A 103 9.64 -3.08 -3.69
CA PHE A 103 10.15 -2.02 -4.57
C PHE A 103 9.75 -0.63 -4.08
N CYS A 104 8.47 -0.43 -3.78
CA CYS A 104 7.96 0.84 -3.26
C CYS A 104 8.59 1.17 -1.89
N LEU A 105 8.74 0.17 -1.02
CA LEU A 105 9.34 0.37 0.29
C LEU A 105 10.83 0.73 0.20
N GLU A 106 11.58 0.11 -0.72
CA GLU A 106 12.97 0.48 -1.01
C GLU A 106 13.08 1.91 -1.56
N MET A 107 12.16 2.33 -2.46
CA MET A 107 12.09 3.74 -2.91
C MET A 107 11.91 4.68 -1.72
N TYR A 108 10.92 4.44 -0.86
CA TYR A 108 10.65 5.34 0.27
C TYR A 108 11.82 5.42 1.26
N ARG A 109 12.50 4.30 1.52
CA ARG A 109 13.71 4.26 2.34
C ARG A 109 14.87 5.00 1.69
N GLY A 110 15.13 4.77 0.41
CA GLY A 110 16.20 5.45 -0.32
C GLY A 110 15.99 6.95 -0.47
N MET A 111 14.74 7.40 -0.43
CA MET A 111 14.37 8.81 -0.38
C MET A 111 14.41 9.43 1.03
N GLY A 112 14.79 8.67 2.07
CA GLY A 112 14.84 9.14 3.46
C GLY A 112 13.46 9.37 4.11
N LEU A 113 12.36 8.95 3.47
CA LEU A 113 11.01 9.25 3.95
C LEU A 113 10.62 8.46 5.21
N LEU A 114 11.32 7.37 5.49
CA LEU A 114 10.99 6.44 6.58
C LEU A 114 12.06 6.41 7.68
N GLU A 115 12.94 7.41 7.73
CA GLU A 115 13.96 7.54 8.78
C GLU A 115 13.30 7.70 10.15
N GLY A 116 13.68 6.85 11.11
CA GLY A 116 13.10 6.85 12.46
C GLY A 116 11.63 6.40 12.53
N ILE A 117 11.07 5.88 11.43
CA ILE A 117 9.68 5.42 11.36
C ILE A 117 9.65 3.89 11.35
N ARG A 118 8.92 3.30 12.29
CA ARG A 118 8.67 1.86 12.33
C ARG A 118 7.70 1.48 11.21
N VAL A 119 7.99 0.43 10.46
CA VAL A 119 7.13 -0.05 9.38
C VAL A 119 6.48 -1.37 9.81
N GLU A 120 5.15 -1.40 9.81
CA GLU A 120 4.35 -2.61 10.04
C GLU A 120 3.64 -3.02 8.76
N ARG A 121 3.73 -4.28 8.35
CA ARG A 121 3.22 -4.76 7.06
C ARG A 121 1.93 -5.54 7.24
N SER A 122 0.88 -5.16 6.51
CA SER A 122 -0.38 -5.91 6.49
C SER A 122 -0.24 -7.34 5.93
N GLY A 123 0.80 -7.58 5.13
CA GLY A 123 1.17 -8.86 4.54
C GLY A 123 1.95 -9.78 5.48
N ALA A 124 2.46 -9.27 6.60
CA ALA A 124 3.31 -10.06 7.49
C ALA A 124 2.49 -11.11 8.25
N ALA A 125 2.95 -12.36 8.21
CA ALA A 125 2.28 -13.49 8.85
C ALA A 125 2.09 -13.27 10.36
N ASP A 126 3.11 -12.75 11.05
CA ASP A 126 3.07 -12.52 12.49
C ASP A 126 2.11 -11.40 12.88
N PHE A 127 2.04 -10.32 12.09
CA PHE A 127 1.03 -9.27 12.26
C PHE A 127 -0.37 -9.86 12.17
N ARG A 128 -0.65 -10.61 11.10
CA ARG A 128 -1.96 -11.20 10.84
C ARG A 128 -2.38 -12.18 11.93
N CYS A 129 -1.45 -12.99 12.44
CA CYS A 129 -1.70 -13.92 13.53
C CYS A 129 -2.04 -13.21 14.86
N LYS A 130 -1.50 -12.02 15.12
CA LYS A 130 -1.77 -11.24 16.35
C LYS A 130 -3.08 -10.47 16.30
N ALA A 131 -3.52 -10.06 15.12
CA ALA A 131 -4.72 -9.25 14.95
C ALA A 131 -5.99 -10.00 15.36
N ILE A 132 -7.07 -9.28 15.66
CA ILE A 132 -8.38 -9.90 15.93
C ILE A 132 -8.93 -10.64 14.70
N ASP A 133 -9.86 -11.55 14.93
CA ASP A 133 -10.64 -12.15 13.86
C ASP A 133 -11.69 -11.15 13.35
N VAL A 134 -12.01 -11.21 12.06
CA VAL A 134 -12.96 -10.32 11.39
C VAL A 134 -13.85 -11.13 10.45
N ASP A 135 -15.11 -10.73 10.31
CA ASP A 135 -16.10 -11.50 9.54
C ASP A 135 -16.10 -11.16 8.03
N ASP A 136 -15.60 -9.97 7.66
CA ASP A 136 -15.41 -9.57 6.26
C ASP A 136 -13.92 -9.45 5.96
N TYR A 137 -13.42 -10.41 5.18
CA TYR A 137 -11.99 -10.59 4.97
C TYR A 137 -11.67 -11.19 3.61
N PHE A 138 -10.39 -11.17 3.30
CA PHE A 138 -9.78 -11.92 2.21
C PHE A 138 -8.82 -12.97 2.75
N VAL A 139 -8.64 -14.05 1.97
CA VAL A 139 -7.64 -15.09 2.21
C VAL A 139 -6.67 -15.16 1.03
N ASP A 140 -5.39 -15.30 1.34
CA ASP A 140 -4.37 -15.61 0.34
C ASP A 140 -4.45 -17.10 -0.06
N THR A 141 -4.75 -17.38 -1.33
CA THR A 141 -4.86 -18.74 -1.90
C THR A 141 -4.15 -18.83 -3.25
N ARG A 142 -4.10 -20.03 -3.86
CA ARG A 142 -3.48 -20.26 -5.17
C ARG A 142 -4.54 -20.29 -6.27
N HIS A 143 -4.29 -19.58 -7.36
CA HIS A 143 -5.11 -19.65 -8.57
C HIS A 143 -4.26 -19.41 -9.82
N GLY A 144 -4.32 -20.33 -10.78
CA GLY A 144 -3.53 -20.24 -12.02
C GLY A 144 -2.02 -20.14 -11.77
N GLY A 145 -1.51 -20.81 -10.73
CA GLY A 145 -0.10 -20.79 -10.33
C GLY A 145 0.32 -19.57 -9.50
N GLU A 146 -0.53 -18.55 -9.38
CA GLU A 146 -0.22 -17.31 -8.65
C GLU A 146 -0.84 -17.30 -7.25
N LEU A 147 -0.24 -16.52 -6.36
CA LEU A 147 -0.87 -16.18 -5.08
C LEU A 147 -1.91 -15.09 -5.32
N VAL A 148 -3.15 -15.32 -4.90
CA VAL A 148 -4.27 -14.38 -5.10
C VAL A 148 -4.98 -14.11 -3.79
N ARG A 149 -5.60 -12.94 -3.68
CA ARG A 149 -6.36 -12.50 -2.51
C ARG A 149 -7.85 -12.67 -2.79
N ALA A 150 -8.45 -13.75 -2.27
CA ALA A 150 -9.84 -14.10 -2.50
C ALA A 150 -10.73 -13.63 -1.34
N ARG A 151 -11.83 -12.93 -1.64
CA ARG A 151 -12.75 -12.43 -0.62
C ARG A 151 -13.63 -13.58 -0.12
N LYS A 152 -13.89 -13.61 1.19
CA LYS A 152 -14.91 -14.48 1.78
C LYS A 152 -16.30 -14.01 1.37
N HIS A 153 -17.12 -14.94 0.95
CA HIS A 153 -18.56 -14.82 0.72
C HIS A 153 -19.27 -15.92 1.52
N GLU A 154 -20.62 -15.87 1.62
CA GLU A 154 -21.43 -16.87 2.34
C GLU A 154 -21.01 -18.31 1.95
N ASP A 155 -21.02 -18.62 0.65
CA ASP A 155 -20.79 -19.97 0.12
C ASP A 155 -19.33 -20.27 -0.29
N GLY A 156 -18.34 -19.49 0.17
CA GLY A 156 -16.93 -19.78 -0.11
C GLY A 156 -16.09 -18.56 -0.42
N PHE A 157 -15.17 -18.69 -1.37
CA PHE A 157 -14.21 -17.63 -1.72
C PHE A 157 -14.31 -17.26 -3.20
N ALA A 158 -14.14 -15.99 -3.51
CA ALA A 158 -14.17 -15.52 -4.89
C ALA A 158 -13.20 -14.38 -5.18
N LEU A 159 -12.80 -14.31 -6.45
CA LEU A 159 -12.04 -13.20 -7.03
C LEU A 159 -13.00 -12.29 -7.81
N HIS A 160 -12.96 -10.98 -7.53
CA HIS A 160 -13.83 -10.01 -8.22
C HIS A 160 -13.31 -9.68 -9.62
N GLN A 161 -14.07 -10.02 -10.65
CA GLN A 161 -13.64 -9.83 -12.04
C GLN A 161 -14.02 -8.45 -12.61
N GLY A 162 -14.79 -7.66 -11.85
CA GLY A 162 -15.38 -6.38 -12.26
C GLY A 162 -16.91 -6.46 -12.35
N GLY A 163 -17.59 -5.34 -12.08
CA GLY A 163 -19.05 -5.27 -12.05
C GLY A 163 -19.63 -6.28 -11.05
N SER A 164 -20.62 -7.06 -11.48
CA SER A 164 -21.24 -8.13 -10.68
C SER A 164 -20.65 -9.53 -10.99
N SER A 165 -19.46 -9.61 -11.59
CA SER A 165 -18.84 -10.88 -11.99
C SER A 165 -17.79 -11.35 -10.98
N PHE A 166 -17.88 -12.63 -10.60
CA PHE A 166 -17.02 -13.26 -9.60
C PHE A 166 -16.56 -14.63 -10.07
N LEU A 167 -15.29 -14.94 -9.83
CA LEU A 167 -14.70 -16.25 -10.07
C LEU A 167 -14.58 -16.99 -8.73
N LYS A 168 -15.34 -18.07 -8.55
CA LYS A 168 -15.20 -18.93 -7.37
C LYS A 168 -13.83 -19.60 -7.37
N VAL A 169 -13.21 -19.65 -6.21
CA VAL A 169 -11.92 -20.30 -5.99
C VAL A 169 -11.97 -21.09 -4.69
N GLU A 170 -11.16 -22.14 -4.62
CA GLU A 170 -10.97 -22.92 -3.40
C GLU A 170 -9.88 -22.28 -2.53
N ALA A 171 -10.02 -22.44 -1.22
CA ALA A 171 -9.03 -22.04 -0.24
C ALA A 171 -8.76 -23.22 0.70
N ASP A 172 -7.66 -23.92 0.43
CA ASP A 172 -7.40 -25.26 0.98
C ASP A 172 -7.21 -25.29 2.51
N CYS A 173 -6.76 -24.18 3.10
CA CYS A 173 -6.58 -24.07 4.54
C CYS A 173 -6.71 -22.61 5.00
N LEU A 174 -7.66 -22.36 5.90
CA LEU A 174 -7.84 -21.07 6.56
C LEU A 174 -6.85 -20.97 7.73
N ASP A 175 -5.66 -20.49 7.41
CA ASP A 175 -4.68 -20.07 8.39
C ASP A 175 -4.76 -18.54 8.56
N LYS A 176 -4.76 -18.08 9.81
CA LYS A 176 -4.82 -16.67 10.16
C LYS A 176 -3.66 -15.88 9.56
N SER A 177 -2.50 -16.51 9.35
CA SER A 177 -1.35 -15.91 8.65
C SER A 177 -1.65 -15.49 7.21
N ARG A 178 -2.77 -15.93 6.63
CA ARG A 178 -3.22 -15.66 5.25
C ARG A 178 -4.45 -14.75 5.19
N ILE A 179 -4.99 -14.34 6.33
CA ILE A 179 -6.20 -13.55 6.43
C ILE A 179 -5.85 -12.06 6.50
N THR A 180 -6.57 -11.25 5.73
CA THR A 180 -6.46 -9.80 5.77
C THR A 180 -7.84 -9.15 5.66
N PRO A 181 -8.10 -8.03 6.34
CA PRO A 181 -9.42 -7.43 6.42
C PRO A 181 -9.83 -6.77 5.10
N THR A 182 -11.13 -6.60 4.88
CA THR A 182 -11.61 -5.65 3.88
C THR A 182 -11.36 -4.22 4.35
N ARG A 183 -11.64 -3.23 3.49
CA ARG A 183 -11.48 -1.81 3.85
C ARG A 183 -12.25 -1.46 5.11
N ASP A 184 -13.46 -1.98 5.25
CA ASP A 184 -14.41 -1.54 6.27
C ASP A 184 -14.05 -2.13 7.65
N THR A 185 -13.42 -3.32 7.71
CA THR A 185 -12.93 -3.94 8.95
C THR A 185 -11.44 -3.70 9.22
N ARG A 186 -10.75 -2.93 8.36
CA ARG A 186 -9.29 -2.75 8.44
C ARG A 186 -8.87 -1.97 9.67
N LEU A 187 -9.65 -0.99 10.10
CA LEU A 187 -9.27 -0.10 11.20
C LEU A 187 -9.21 -0.86 12.53
N CYS A 188 -10.29 -1.53 12.93
CA CYS A 188 -10.31 -2.34 14.15
C CYS A 188 -9.28 -3.48 14.11
N TRP A 189 -9.13 -4.14 12.96
CA TRP A 189 -8.12 -5.20 12.77
C TRP A 189 -6.70 -4.69 13.00
N MET A 190 -6.33 -3.57 12.36
CA MET A 190 -5.02 -2.94 12.53
C MET A 190 -4.81 -2.48 13.98
N GLN A 191 -5.79 -1.77 14.53
CA GLN A 191 -5.71 -1.17 15.87
C GLN A 191 -5.59 -2.22 16.98
N SER A 192 -6.14 -3.42 16.78
CA SER A 192 -6.00 -4.53 17.72
C SER A 192 -4.56 -5.01 17.95
N VAL A 193 -3.64 -4.66 17.04
CA VAL A 193 -2.20 -4.97 17.15
C VAL A 193 -1.39 -3.72 17.48
N LEU A 194 -1.71 -2.60 16.82
CA LEU A 194 -0.88 -1.40 16.88
C LEU A 194 -1.10 -0.56 18.13
N HIS A 195 -2.34 -0.53 18.63
CA HIS A 195 -2.73 0.31 19.77
C HIS A 195 -2.28 1.78 19.61
N CYS A 196 -2.41 2.32 18.39
CA CYS A 196 -2.06 3.71 18.12
C CYS A 196 -2.97 4.65 18.90
N THR A 197 -2.42 5.73 19.42
CA THR A 197 -3.20 6.79 20.08
C THR A 197 -3.65 7.87 19.10
N HIS A 198 -2.94 8.02 17.98
CA HIS A 198 -3.24 9.00 16.94
C HIS A 198 -3.23 8.34 15.56
N TYR A 199 -4.15 8.75 14.69
CA TYR A 199 -4.22 8.27 13.31
C TYR A 199 -4.19 9.43 12.33
N ILE A 200 -3.16 9.47 11.48
CA ILE A 200 -3.03 10.52 10.46
C ILE A 200 -3.84 10.14 9.20
N ALA A 201 -5.03 10.74 9.08
CA ALA A 201 -5.95 10.50 7.98
C ALA A 201 -5.59 11.31 6.74
N GLY A 202 -5.78 10.72 5.56
CA GLY A 202 -5.73 11.45 4.29
C GLY A 202 -6.95 12.36 4.10
N ALA A 203 -6.81 13.39 3.27
CA ALA A 203 -7.88 14.37 2.99
C ALA A 203 -9.23 13.75 2.52
N GLY A 204 -9.19 12.61 1.82
CA GLY A 204 -10.40 11.87 1.47
C GLY A 204 -10.74 10.73 2.43
N GLU A 205 -9.76 10.26 3.20
CA GLU A 205 -9.88 9.08 4.06
C GLU A 205 -10.73 9.34 5.29
N ILE A 206 -10.56 10.50 5.91
CA ILE A 206 -11.33 10.87 7.11
C ILE A 206 -12.85 10.82 6.88
N LYS A 207 -13.30 11.00 5.63
CA LYS A 207 -14.72 11.02 5.27
C LYS A 207 -15.40 9.65 5.28
N TYR A 208 -14.62 8.58 5.17
CA TYR A 208 -15.16 7.21 5.12
C TYR A 208 -14.65 6.31 6.24
N LEU A 209 -13.73 6.79 7.10
CA LEU A 209 -13.32 6.05 8.28
C LEU A 209 -14.49 5.92 9.25
N ASN A 210 -14.77 4.70 9.69
CA ASN A 210 -15.70 4.44 10.78
C ASN A 210 -14.98 4.67 12.12
N THR A 211 -14.93 5.91 12.58
CA THR A 211 -14.22 6.28 13.82
C THR A 211 -14.80 5.61 15.07
N ALA A 212 -16.05 5.12 15.01
CA ALA A 212 -16.67 4.39 16.11
C ALA A 212 -16.02 3.02 16.39
N GLU A 213 -15.26 2.47 15.43
CA GLU A 213 -14.54 1.19 15.61
C GLU A 213 -13.25 1.31 16.43
N ALA A 214 -12.73 2.52 16.61
CA ALA A 214 -11.53 2.79 17.38
C ALA A 214 -11.67 4.13 18.13
N PRO A 215 -12.60 4.21 19.10
CA PRO A 215 -12.91 5.45 19.81
C PRO A 215 -11.75 5.98 20.66
N GLU A 216 -10.75 5.15 20.94
CA GLU A 216 -9.53 5.52 21.65
C GLU A 216 -8.51 6.29 20.79
N ILE A 217 -8.72 6.36 19.47
CA ILE A 217 -7.82 7.03 18.54
C ILE A 217 -8.22 8.50 18.37
N GLU A 218 -7.25 9.40 18.50
CA GLU A 218 -7.38 10.76 18.00
C GLU A 218 -7.07 10.82 16.48
N PHE A 219 -8.08 11.16 15.68
CA PHE A 219 -7.93 11.28 14.24
C PHE A 219 -7.43 12.67 13.87
N VAL A 220 -6.26 12.72 13.24
CA VAL A 220 -5.60 13.96 12.83
C VAL A 220 -5.59 14.02 11.31
N GLU A 221 -6.14 15.08 10.73
CA GLU A 221 -6.01 15.32 9.30
C GLU A 221 -4.57 15.66 8.94
N ARG A 222 -4.06 15.04 7.86
CA ARG A 222 -2.76 15.41 7.31
C ARG A 222 -2.72 16.89 6.92
N ASP A 223 -1.53 17.47 6.99
CA ASP A 223 -1.28 18.83 6.55
C ASP A 223 -1.59 18.98 5.05
N VAL A 224 -2.06 20.16 4.69
CA VAL A 224 -2.33 20.54 3.30
C VAL A 224 -1.00 20.75 2.58
N ILE A 225 -0.90 20.19 1.38
CA ILE A 225 0.24 20.39 0.49
C ILE A 225 -0.27 20.71 -0.90
N GLU A 226 0.48 21.52 -1.65
CA GLU A 226 0.24 21.69 -3.07
C GLU A 226 0.43 20.38 -3.82
N ARG A 227 -0.28 20.21 -4.94
CA ARG A 227 -0.09 19.07 -5.87
C ARG A 227 -0.14 17.71 -5.16
N SER A 228 -1.09 17.55 -4.25
CA SER A 228 -1.20 16.34 -3.43
C SER A 228 -1.53 15.05 -4.22
N ASP A 229 -1.86 15.20 -5.50
CA ASP A 229 -2.09 14.13 -6.48
C ASP A 229 -0.84 13.77 -7.30
N GLU A 230 0.29 14.46 -7.09
CA GLU A 230 1.59 14.16 -7.71
C GLU A 230 2.53 13.45 -6.71
N ALA A 231 3.49 12.71 -7.25
CA ALA A 231 4.52 12.08 -6.45
C ALA A 231 5.49 13.12 -5.89
N TYR A 232 5.93 12.89 -4.65
CA TYR A 232 7.02 13.65 -4.07
C TYR A 232 8.33 13.28 -4.77
N VAL A 233 9.10 14.27 -5.20
CA VAL A 233 10.35 14.08 -5.96
C VAL A 233 11.55 14.75 -5.29
N GLY A 234 11.45 15.07 -4.00
CA GLY A 234 12.45 15.87 -3.30
C GLY A 234 12.35 17.36 -3.59
N GLU A 235 13.31 18.11 -3.04
CA GLU A 235 13.63 19.49 -3.43
C GLU A 235 14.73 19.51 -4.50
#